data_AF-A0AAJ2D7K6-F1
#
_entry.id   AF-A0AAJ2D7K6-F1
#
_cell.length_a   1.000
_cell.length_b   1.000
_cell.length_c   1.000
_cell.angle_alpha   90.00
_cell.angle_beta   90.00
_cell.angle_gamma   90.00
#
_symmetry.space_group_name_H-M   'P 1'
#
loop_
_entity.id
_entity.type
_entity.pdbx_description
1 polymer ?
#
loop_
_entity_poly.entity_id
_entity_poly.type
_entity_poly.pdbx_seq_one_letter_code
_entity_poly.pdbx_strand_id
1 'polypeptide(L)'
;MDYDELYGKYTEKADLNSHYGHYPTLPNAWIYIVIDIRDMNMCKIGLTTKENPLKRISEGKTYNPFLELFTTYQLSACTWGCSQQELNDIENYFHRRATFGGAIKHVRTQRDSEWFFYYPEVAEHQIDWMLAKRGFSVRGWHLYEIYIREDRDQERLNYVNVDALKEIKTIFRPRPDEYKKRALSAGLKEYQFADYIKFLSDFHQGDSIRKIYLK
;
A
#
# COMPACT_ATOMS: atom_id res chain seq x y z
N MET A 1 -20.96 -12.08 -12.89
CA MET A 1 -19.69 -12.27 -13.62
C MET A 1 -19.06 -13.51 -13.04
N ASP A 2 -18.77 -14.50 -13.87
CA ASP A 2 -18.10 -15.73 -13.43
C ASP A 2 -16.61 -15.43 -13.21
N TYR A 3 -16.15 -15.61 -11.97
CA TYR A 3 -14.75 -15.34 -11.61
C TYR A 3 -13.80 -16.40 -12.13
N ASP A 4 -14.27 -17.64 -12.33
CA ASP A 4 -13.45 -18.70 -12.92
C ASP A 4 -13.20 -18.41 -14.40
N GLU A 5 -14.18 -17.83 -15.11
CA GLU A 5 -14.02 -17.36 -16.49
C GLU A 5 -13.13 -16.11 -16.58
N LEU A 6 -13.28 -15.16 -15.65
CA LEU A 6 -12.50 -13.91 -15.64
C LEU A 6 -11.03 -14.12 -15.27
N TYR A 7 -10.77 -14.87 -14.20
CA TYR A 7 -9.44 -15.03 -13.61
C TYR A 7 -8.71 -16.29 -14.08
N GLY A 8 -9.43 -17.38 -14.34
CA GLY A 8 -8.84 -18.66 -14.75
C GLY A 8 -8.12 -18.63 -16.09
N LYS A 9 -8.37 -17.60 -16.91
CA LYS A 9 -7.66 -17.37 -18.17
C LYS A 9 -6.27 -16.76 -17.98
N TYR A 10 -6.03 -16.03 -16.88
CA TYR A 10 -4.83 -15.18 -16.72
C TYR A 10 -4.04 -15.42 -15.44
N THR A 11 -4.65 -16.06 -14.45
CA THR A 11 -4.07 -16.32 -13.13
C THR A 11 -4.26 -17.77 -12.73
N GLU A 12 -3.37 -18.28 -11.89
CA GLU A 12 -3.53 -19.60 -11.28
C GLU A 12 -4.40 -19.53 -10.02
N LYS A 13 -5.09 -20.65 -9.74
CA LYS A 13 -5.73 -20.83 -8.44
C LYS A 13 -4.65 -20.89 -7.37
N ALA A 14 -4.91 -20.20 -6.27
CA ALA A 14 -3.98 -20.05 -5.18
C ALA A 14 -4.16 -21.15 -4.14
N ASP A 15 -3.07 -21.82 -3.82
CA ASP A 15 -3.02 -22.76 -2.72
C ASP A 15 -2.66 -22.07 -1.40
N LEU A 16 -3.04 -22.70 -0.29
CA LEU A 16 -2.62 -22.25 1.03
C LEU A 16 -1.10 -22.39 1.15
N ASN A 17 -0.43 -21.31 1.55
CA ASN A 17 1.00 -21.35 1.80
C ASN A 17 1.30 -22.31 2.96
N SER A 18 1.96 -23.42 2.67
CA SER A 18 2.26 -24.48 3.64
C SER A 18 3.14 -24.00 4.81
N HIS A 19 3.96 -22.97 4.59
CA HIS A 19 4.78 -22.38 5.65
C HIS A 19 3.95 -21.58 6.65
N TYR A 20 2.83 -20.98 6.23
CA TYR A 20 1.97 -20.17 7.09
C TYR A 20 0.67 -20.85 7.52
N GLY A 21 0.28 -21.95 6.85
CA GLY A 21 -1.03 -22.58 7.00
C GLY A 21 -1.34 -23.14 8.39
N HIS A 22 -0.34 -23.33 9.25
CA HIS A 22 -0.52 -23.76 10.64
C HIS A 22 -0.62 -22.61 11.65
N TYR A 23 -0.38 -21.35 11.24
CA TYR A 23 -0.52 -20.21 12.13
C TYR A 23 -1.96 -19.67 12.11
N PRO A 24 -2.51 -19.25 13.26
CA PRO A 24 -3.83 -18.65 13.30
C PRO A 24 -3.86 -17.32 12.53
N THR A 25 -4.93 -17.12 11.78
CA THR A 25 -5.16 -15.87 11.04
C THR A 25 -5.61 -14.76 11.97
N LEU A 26 -5.26 -13.53 11.59
CA LEU A 26 -5.66 -12.33 12.31
C LEU A 26 -6.96 -11.78 11.72
N PRO A 27 -7.91 -11.32 12.56
CA PRO A 27 -9.14 -10.68 12.06
C PRO A 27 -8.83 -9.38 11.31
N ASN A 28 -7.74 -8.70 11.70
CA ASN A 28 -7.26 -7.49 11.07
C ASN A 28 -5.75 -7.60 10.86
N ALA A 29 -5.32 -7.39 9.63
CA ALA A 29 -3.92 -7.36 9.25
C ALA A 29 -3.78 -6.36 8.11
N TRP A 30 -2.97 -5.33 8.31
CA TRP A 30 -2.86 -4.22 7.38
C TRP A 30 -1.41 -3.87 7.09
N ILE A 31 -1.14 -3.51 5.83
CA ILE A 31 0.00 -2.68 5.46
C ILE A 31 -0.55 -1.30 5.12
N TYR A 32 0.14 -0.24 5.55
CA TYR A 32 -0.24 1.12 5.19
C TYR A 32 0.98 1.99 4.90
N ILE A 33 0.80 2.91 3.96
CA ILE A 33 1.76 3.97 3.66
C ILE A 33 1.17 5.28 4.18
N VAL A 34 1.98 6.04 4.91
CA VAL A 34 1.67 7.40 5.35
C VAL A 34 2.75 8.33 4.82
N ILE A 35 2.36 9.55 4.51
CA ILE A 35 3.26 10.61 4.08
C ILE A 35 3.23 11.76 5.09
N ASP A 36 4.32 12.51 5.14
CA ASP A 36 4.28 13.88 5.62
C ASP A 36 4.06 14.78 4.40
N ILE A 37 2.96 15.52 4.36
CA ILE A 37 2.61 16.34 3.17
C ILE A 37 3.60 17.47 2.87
N ARG A 38 4.53 17.73 3.79
CA ARG A 38 5.63 18.70 3.63
C ARG A 38 6.85 18.11 2.93
N ASP A 39 6.99 16.78 2.91
CA ASP A 39 8.14 16.10 2.33
C ASP A 39 7.72 14.79 1.66
N MET A 40 7.53 14.87 0.34
CA MET A 40 7.16 13.73 -0.49
C MET A 40 8.34 12.81 -0.84
N ASN A 41 9.55 13.09 -0.34
CA ASN A 41 10.73 12.22 -0.52
C ASN A 41 10.86 11.17 0.58
N MET A 42 9.95 11.18 1.56
CA MET A 42 9.88 10.17 2.59
C MET A 42 8.48 9.63 2.77
N CYS A 43 8.42 8.41 3.27
CA CYS A 43 7.17 7.80 3.65
C CYS A 43 7.35 6.90 4.87
N LYS A 44 6.26 6.68 5.58
CA LYS A 44 6.15 5.70 6.64
C LYS A 44 5.47 4.47 6.08
N ILE A 45 6.11 3.31 6.18
CA ILE A 45 5.50 2.01 5.83
C ILE A 45 5.26 1.28 7.15
N GLY A 46 4.00 1.15 7.53
CA GLY A 46 3.62 0.54 8.79
C GLY A 46 2.76 -0.70 8.59
N LEU A 47 2.82 -1.59 9.59
CA LEU A 47 1.91 -2.73 9.71
C LEU A 47 1.04 -2.54 10.95
N THR A 48 -0.20 -3.01 10.90
CA THR A 48 -1.07 -2.97 12.08
C THR A 48 -2.12 -4.06 12.08
N THR A 49 -2.49 -4.49 13.29
CA THR A 49 -3.58 -5.43 13.56
C THR A 49 -4.80 -4.75 14.18
N LYS A 50 -4.81 -3.41 14.21
CA LYS A 50 -5.97 -2.62 14.60
C LYS A 50 -7.06 -2.78 13.54
N GLU A 51 -8.30 -2.51 13.94
CA GLU A 51 -9.48 -2.55 13.06
C GLU A 51 -9.33 -1.67 11.80
N ASN A 52 -8.63 -0.54 11.91
CA ASN A 52 -8.38 0.37 10.80
C ASN A 52 -7.02 1.07 10.96
N PRO A 53 -6.19 1.18 9.89
CA PRO A 53 -4.95 1.95 9.89
C PRO A 53 -5.08 3.39 10.40
N LEU A 54 -6.19 4.07 10.15
CA LEU A 54 -6.45 5.42 10.66
C LEU A 54 -6.44 5.49 12.19
N LYS A 55 -6.88 4.44 12.90
CA LYS A 55 -6.78 4.38 14.36
C LYS A 55 -5.32 4.37 14.80
N ARG A 56 -4.49 3.52 14.18
CA ARG A 56 -3.05 3.46 14.44
C ARG A 56 -2.35 4.78 14.12
N ILE A 57 -2.73 5.43 13.03
CA ILE A 57 -2.18 6.73 12.63
C ILE A 57 -2.60 7.81 13.64
N SER A 58 -3.85 7.79 14.10
CA SER A 58 -4.35 8.76 15.09
C SER A 58 -3.61 8.68 16.42
N GLU A 59 -3.20 7.47 16.86
CA GLU A 59 -2.32 7.26 18.03
C GLU A 59 -0.95 7.94 17.85
N GLY A 60 -0.49 8.12 16.60
CA GLY A 60 0.76 8.82 16.25
C GLY A 60 0.59 10.30 15.87
N LYS A 61 -0.61 10.74 15.45
CA LYS A 61 -0.91 12.13 15.05
C LYS A 61 -0.79 13.12 16.20
N THR A 62 -0.80 12.63 17.44
CA THR A 62 -0.44 13.40 18.63
C THR A 62 0.93 14.08 18.51
N TYR A 63 1.81 13.64 17.61
CA TYR A 63 3.16 14.17 17.42
C TYR A 63 3.41 14.89 16.09
N ASN A 64 2.66 14.58 15.02
CA ASN A 64 2.83 15.21 13.71
C ASN A 64 1.46 15.47 13.02
N PRO A 65 1.01 16.73 12.88
CA PRO A 65 -0.27 17.06 12.29
C PRO A 65 -0.29 16.97 10.74
N PHE A 66 0.88 16.83 10.11
CA PHE A 66 1.03 16.79 8.65
C PHE A 66 0.91 15.39 8.06
N LEU A 67 0.56 14.39 8.88
CA LEU A 67 0.44 13.00 8.45
C LEU A 67 -0.87 12.76 7.69
N GLU A 68 -0.72 12.31 6.45
CA GLU A 68 -1.82 11.83 5.62
C GLU A 68 -1.63 10.36 5.25
N LEU A 69 -2.73 9.63 5.28
CA LEU A 69 -2.75 8.25 4.80
C LEU A 69 -2.64 8.27 3.27
N PHE A 70 -1.71 7.49 2.74
CA PHE A 70 -1.42 7.44 1.30
C PHE A 70 -2.06 6.21 0.67
N THR A 71 -1.81 5.01 1.20
CA THR A 71 -2.33 3.75 0.64
C THR A 71 -2.48 2.72 1.75
N THR A 72 -3.47 1.82 1.66
CA THR A 72 -3.66 0.70 2.59
C THR A 72 -3.89 -0.61 1.85
N TYR A 73 -3.48 -1.72 2.48
CA TYR A 73 -3.70 -3.09 2.03
C TYR A 73 -4.29 -3.90 3.19
N GLN A 74 -5.47 -4.50 3.00
CA GLN A 74 -6.13 -5.34 4.00
C GLN A 74 -5.76 -6.81 3.79
N LEU A 75 -4.67 -7.26 4.42
CA LEU A 75 -4.17 -8.63 4.27
C LEU A 75 -5.09 -9.67 4.91
N SER A 76 -5.90 -9.30 5.91
CA SER A 76 -6.90 -10.23 6.47
C SER A 76 -8.04 -10.55 5.49
N ALA A 77 -8.21 -9.75 4.43
CA ALA A 77 -9.19 -9.99 3.38
C ALA A 77 -8.63 -10.83 2.20
N CYS A 78 -7.35 -11.23 2.25
CA CYS A 78 -6.81 -12.21 1.32
C CYS A 78 -7.49 -13.57 1.51
N THR A 79 -7.46 -14.43 0.49
CA THR A 79 -8.17 -15.73 0.46
C THR A 79 -8.00 -16.53 1.75
N TRP A 80 -6.78 -16.58 2.27
CA TRP A 80 -6.41 -17.37 3.44
C TRP A 80 -6.12 -16.51 4.68
N GLY A 81 -6.51 -15.23 4.65
CA GLY A 81 -6.15 -14.24 5.66
C GLY A 81 -4.65 -13.99 5.74
N CYS A 82 -4.20 -13.51 6.90
CA CYS A 82 -2.79 -13.28 7.20
C CYS A 82 -2.53 -13.56 8.68
N SER A 83 -1.40 -14.18 9.00
CA SER A 83 -1.02 -14.50 10.37
C SER A 83 -0.07 -13.46 10.98
N GLN A 84 0.08 -13.45 12.31
CA GLN A 84 1.07 -12.58 12.96
C GLN A 84 2.50 -12.91 12.53
N GLN A 85 2.82 -14.18 12.31
CA GLN A 85 4.14 -14.60 11.84
C GLN A 85 4.43 -14.03 10.46
N GLU A 86 3.47 -14.14 9.55
CA GLU A 86 3.59 -13.60 8.19
C GLU A 86 3.74 -12.07 8.18
N LEU A 87 2.98 -11.34 9.02
CA LEU A 87 3.17 -9.90 9.20
C LEU A 87 4.58 -9.54 9.67
N ASN A 88 5.10 -10.27 10.67
CA ASN A 88 6.45 -10.03 11.19
C ASN A 88 7.51 -10.28 10.09
N ASP A 89 7.32 -11.29 9.26
CA ASP A 89 8.23 -11.60 8.15
C ASP A 89 8.19 -10.52 7.06
N ILE A 90 7.01 -9.95 6.78
CA ILE A 90 6.85 -8.81 5.88
C ILE A 90 7.54 -7.56 6.44
N GLU A 91 7.35 -7.25 7.73
CA GLU A 91 7.99 -6.12 8.39
C GLU A 91 9.52 -6.24 8.34
N ASN A 92 10.04 -7.42 8.70
CA ASN A 92 11.45 -7.73 8.60
C ASN A 92 11.98 -7.58 7.17
N TYR A 93 11.19 -7.97 6.18
CA TYR A 93 11.55 -7.79 4.78
C TYR A 93 11.67 -6.31 4.39
N PHE A 94 10.73 -5.45 4.80
CA PHE A 94 10.80 -4.01 4.52
C PHE A 94 12.03 -3.37 5.15
N HIS A 95 12.36 -3.73 6.39
CA HIS A 95 13.50 -3.15 7.10
C HIS A 95 14.85 -3.59 6.53
N ARG A 96 14.94 -4.84 6.04
CA ARG A 96 16.22 -5.43 5.60
C ARG A 96 16.53 -5.22 4.12
N ARG A 97 15.53 -4.93 3.28
CA ARG A 97 15.75 -4.91 1.83
C ARG A 97 16.24 -3.55 1.35
N ALA A 98 17.35 -3.57 0.60
CA ALA A 98 17.96 -2.40 -0.02
C ALA A 98 16.98 -1.60 -0.92
N THR A 99 15.95 -2.27 -1.46
CA THR A 99 14.94 -1.63 -2.31
C THR A 99 14.20 -0.48 -1.62
N PHE A 100 14.08 -0.46 -0.29
CA PHE A 100 13.48 0.66 0.45
C PHE A 100 14.50 1.68 0.98
N GLY A 101 15.79 1.54 0.62
CA GLY A 101 16.86 2.42 1.11
C GLY A 101 17.24 2.23 2.59
N GLY A 102 16.55 1.33 3.29
CA GLY A 102 16.70 1.10 4.73
C GLY A 102 15.86 2.06 5.58
N ALA A 103 15.41 1.58 6.72
CA ALA A 103 14.65 2.38 7.67
C ALA A 103 15.53 3.50 8.27
N ILE A 104 14.94 4.69 8.40
CA ILE A 104 15.53 5.81 9.14
C ILE A 104 15.67 5.38 10.60
N LYS A 105 16.85 5.59 11.18
CA LYS A 105 17.11 5.25 12.57
C LYS A 105 16.71 6.38 13.50
N HIS A 106 16.13 6.04 14.63
CA HIS A 106 15.93 6.97 15.73
C HIS A 106 17.30 7.43 16.26
N VAL A 107 17.59 8.73 16.19
CA VAL A 107 18.91 9.30 16.57
C VAL A 107 19.38 8.83 17.97
N ARG A 108 18.46 8.81 18.95
CA ARG A 108 18.79 8.47 20.33
C ARG A 108 18.99 6.97 20.58
N THR A 109 18.16 6.13 19.96
CA THR A 109 18.12 4.68 20.29
C THR A 109 18.79 3.81 19.24
N GLN A 110 19.11 4.37 18.07
CA GLN A 110 19.63 3.67 16.90
C GLN A 110 18.73 2.53 16.37
N ARG A 111 17.51 2.44 16.90
CA ARG A 111 16.50 1.49 16.42
C ARG A 111 15.93 1.98 15.10
N ASP A 112 15.66 1.02 14.23
CA ASP A 112 14.94 1.27 12.98
C ASP A 112 13.56 1.84 13.31
N SER A 113 13.18 2.90 12.61
CA SER A 113 11.83 3.44 12.63
C SER A 113 11.00 2.84 11.49
N GLU A 114 9.73 3.20 11.42
CA GLU A 114 8.87 2.85 10.29
C GLU A 114 8.99 3.85 9.12
N TRP A 115 9.93 4.80 9.17
CA TRP A 115 10.13 5.84 8.15
C TRP A 115 11.29 5.49 7.21
N PHE A 116 11.13 5.84 5.93
CA PHE A 116 12.09 5.56 4.87
C PHE A 116 12.31 6.81 4.02
N PHE A 117 13.55 7.08 3.61
CA PHE A 117 13.85 8.08 2.57
C PHE A 117 13.53 7.47 1.20
N TYR A 118 12.24 7.36 0.93
CA TYR A 118 11.72 6.69 -0.23
C TYR A 118 10.42 7.33 -0.69
N TYR A 119 10.28 7.54 -2.00
CA TYR A 119 9.10 8.13 -2.59
C TYR A 119 7.88 7.22 -2.38
N PRO A 120 6.73 7.76 -1.92
CA PRO A 120 5.58 6.95 -1.53
C PRO A 120 4.94 6.20 -2.71
N GLU A 121 4.95 6.76 -3.93
CA GLU A 121 4.48 6.05 -5.13
C GLU A 121 5.36 4.84 -5.46
N VAL A 122 6.67 4.99 -5.28
CA VAL A 122 7.61 3.90 -5.53
C VAL A 122 7.48 2.84 -4.44
N ALA A 123 7.29 3.24 -3.18
CA ALA A 123 6.98 2.32 -2.09
C ALA A 123 5.72 1.51 -2.38
N GLU A 124 4.66 2.19 -2.82
CA GLU A 124 3.39 1.58 -3.20
C GLU A 124 3.60 0.50 -4.28
N HIS A 125 4.29 0.85 -5.36
CA HIS A 125 4.55 -0.08 -6.46
C HIS A 125 5.39 -1.30 -6.04
N GLN A 126 6.36 -1.10 -5.14
CA GLN A 126 7.15 -2.21 -4.59
C GLN A 126 6.33 -3.12 -3.69
N ILE A 127 5.37 -2.58 -2.94
CA ILE A 127 4.45 -3.38 -2.12
C ILE A 127 3.47 -4.14 -2.99
N ASP A 128 2.88 -3.52 -4.01
CA ASP A 128 2.02 -4.19 -5.00
C ASP A 128 2.73 -5.42 -5.59
N TRP A 129 3.95 -5.21 -6.06
CA TRP A 129 4.76 -6.25 -6.68
C TRP A 129 5.14 -7.35 -5.68
N MET A 130 5.50 -6.98 -4.46
CA MET A 130 5.84 -7.92 -3.39
C MET A 130 4.66 -8.79 -2.98
N LEU A 131 3.45 -8.22 -2.88
CA LEU A 131 2.24 -9.00 -2.61
C LEU A 131 1.96 -9.98 -3.76
N ALA A 132 1.97 -9.49 -5.00
CA ALA A 132 1.75 -10.33 -6.17
C ALA A 132 2.74 -11.50 -6.25
N LYS A 133 4.05 -11.22 -6.16
CA LYS A 133 5.10 -12.23 -6.30
C LYS A 133 5.21 -13.20 -5.13
N ARG A 134 4.67 -12.89 -3.96
CA ARG A 134 4.73 -13.74 -2.76
C ARG A 134 3.54 -14.68 -2.59
N GLY A 135 2.72 -14.82 -3.63
CA GLY A 135 1.64 -15.78 -3.64
C GLY A 135 0.41 -15.33 -2.86
N PHE A 136 0.31 -14.04 -2.48
CA PHE A 136 -0.95 -13.51 -1.97
C PHE A 136 -2.06 -13.70 -3.01
N SER A 137 -3.27 -13.87 -2.51
CA SER A 137 -4.42 -14.20 -3.34
C SER A 137 -5.69 -13.58 -2.78
N VAL A 138 -6.65 -13.37 -3.68
CA VAL A 138 -7.99 -12.89 -3.34
C VAL A 138 -8.99 -13.78 -4.06
N ARG A 139 -10.02 -14.24 -3.35
CA ARG A 139 -11.05 -15.15 -3.87
C ARG A 139 -10.48 -16.44 -4.50
N GLY A 140 -9.38 -16.94 -3.96
CA GLY A 140 -8.76 -18.18 -4.46
C GLY A 140 -7.88 -18.00 -5.69
N TRP A 141 -7.60 -16.76 -6.13
CA TRP A 141 -6.76 -16.49 -7.30
C TRP A 141 -5.53 -15.69 -6.92
N HIS A 142 -4.36 -16.07 -7.46
CA HIS A 142 -3.13 -15.35 -7.19
C HIS A 142 -3.20 -13.90 -7.67
N LEU A 143 -2.54 -13.01 -6.93
CA LEU A 143 -2.38 -11.61 -7.30
C LEU A 143 -1.37 -11.40 -8.44
N TYR A 144 -0.64 -12.44 -8.84
CA TYR A 144 0.27 -12.42 -9.99
C TYR A 144 -0.39 -13.07 -11.22
N GLU A 145 -0.43 -12.34 -12.32
CA GLU A 145 -0.87 -12.81 -13.64
C GLU A 145 0.32 -13.50 -14.33
N ILE A 146 0.16 -14.79 -14.64
CA ILE A 146 1.21 -15.57 -15.33
C ILE A 146 1.01 -15.59 -16.85
N TYR A 147 -0.21 -15.35 -17.32
CA TYR A 147 -0.54 -15.32 -18.75
C TYR A 147 -0.77 -13.88 -19.24
N ILE A 148 -0.50 -13.67 -20.52
CA ILE A 148 -0.56 -12.34 -21.13
C ILE A 148 -2.01 -11.88 -21.27
N ARG A 149 -2.26 -10.62 -20.91
CA ARG A 149 -3.51 -9.90 -21.11
C ARG A 149 -3.34 -8.82 -22.16
N GLU A 150 -4.08 -8.93 -23.25
CA GLU A 150 -4.05 -7.95 -24.35
C GLU A 150 -4.88 -6.69 -24.02
N ASP A 151 -5.77 -6.75 -23.02
CA ASP A 151 -6.67 -5.66 -22.64
C ASP A 151 -6.05 -4.64 -21.68
N ARG A 152 -4.80 -4.84 -21.24
CA ARG A 152 -4.10 -3.92 -20.32
C ARG A 152 -2.58 -3.99 -20.49
N ASP A 153 -1.91 -2.90 -20.13
CA ASP A 153 -0.45 -2.83 -20.12
C ASP A 153 0.12 -3.56 -18.89
N GLN A 154 0.33 -4.87 -19.03
CA GLN A 154 0.82 -5.71 -17.93
C GLN A 154 2.24 -5.37 -17.49
N GLU A 155 3.10 -4.93 -18.40
CA GLU A 155 4.48 -4.56 -18.07
C GLU A 155 4.49 -3.39 -17.08
N ARG A 156 3.71 -2.34 -17.37
CA ARG A 156 3.56 -1.19 -16.46
C ARG A 156 2.85 -1.55 -15.15
N LEU A 157 2.06 -2.61 -15.15
CA LEU A 157 1.38 -3.14 -13.98
C LEU A 157 2.18 -4.22 -13.24
N ASN A 158 3.40 -4.54 -13.66
CA ASN A 158 4.21 -5.65 -13.15
C ASN A 158 3.46 -7.00 -13.06
N TYR A 159 2.58 -7.25 -14.03
CA TYR A 159 1.73 -8.44 -14.08
C TYR A 159 0.90 -8.64 -12.80
N VAL A 160 0.50 -7.56 -12.15
CA VAL A 160 -0.40 -7.61 -10.99
C VAL A 160 -1.84 -7.81 -11.48
N ASN A 161 -2.56 -8.75 -10.87
CA ASN A 161 -4.02 -8.86 -11.02
C ASN A 161 -4.68 -7.68 -10.31
N VAL A 162 -4.82 -6.57 -11.04
CA VAL A 162 -5.34 -5.30 -10.54
C VAL A 162 -6.76 -5.45 -9.98
N ASP A 163 -7.59 -6.27 -10.62
CA ASP A 163 -8.99 -6.42 -10.25
C ASP A 163 -9.12 -7.09 -8.88
N ALA A 164 -8.33 -8.12 -8.63
CA ALA A 164 -8.21 -8.75 -7.33
C ALA A 164 -7.54 -7.82 -6.29
N LEU A 165 -6.47 -7.12 -6.67
CA LEU A 165 -5.76 -6.23 -5.74
C LEU A 165 -6.63 -5.05 -5.28
N LYS A 166 -7.54 -4.53 -6.11
CA LYS A 166 -8.52 -3.48 -5.75
C LYS A 166 -9.42 -3.85 -4.58
N GLU A 167 -9.63 -5.14 -4.32
CA GLU A 167 -10.47 -5.58 -3.22
C GLU A 167 -9.79 -5.39 -1.87
N ILE A 168 -8.46 -5.51 -1.83
CA ILE A 168 -7.68 -5.38 -0.59
C ILE A 168 -6.93 -4.04 -0.52
N LYS A 169 -6.70 -3.38 -1.65
CA LYS A 169 -5.97 -2.11 -1.76
C LYS A 169 -6.92 -0.93 -1.81
N THR A 170 -6.59 0.13 -1.08
CA THR A 170 -7.25 1.44 -1.20
C THR A 170 -6.20 2.54 -1.26
N ILE A 171 -6.27 3.40 -2.29
CA ILE A 171 -5.42 4.58 -2.44
C ILE A 171 -6.18 5.84 -2.01
N PHE A 172 -5.45 6.81 -1.45
CA PHE A 172 -6.01 8.06 -0.94
C PHE A 172 -5.43 9.25 -1.71
N ARG A 173 -6.09 9.62 -2.81
CA ARG A 173 -5.66 10.71 -3.72
C ARG A 173 -6.82 11.68 -3.95
N PRO A 174 -7.15 12.54 -2.97
CA PRO A 174 -8.25 13.50 -3.13
C PRO A 174 -7.98 14.44 -4.31
N ARG A 175 -9.02 15.09 -4.83
CA ARG A 175 -8.83 16.12 -5.86
C ARG A 175 -7.97 17.26 -5.30
N PRO A 176 -7.02 17.83 -6.07
CA PRO A 176 -6.10 18.86 -5.57
C PRO A 176 -6.84 20.06 -4.97
N ASP A 177 -7.89 20.56 -5.63
CA ASP A 177 -8.66 21.71 -5.17
C ASP A 177 -9.42 21.44 -3.87
N GLU A 178 -9.96 20.22 -3.70
CA GLU A 178 -10.65 19.81 -2.49
C GLU A 178 -9.69 19.71 -1.31
N TYR A 179 -8.50 19.13 -1.55
CA TYR A 179 -7.46 19.05 -0.54
C TYR A 179 -6.95 20.44 -0.14
N LYS A 180 -6.67 21.31 -1.12
CA LYS A 180 -6.23 22.69 -0.89
C LYS A 180 -7.22 23.46 -0.01
N LYS A 181 -8.52 23.38 -0.32
CA LYS A 181 -9.58 24.01 0.49
C LYS A 181 -9.57 23.49 1.92
N ARG A 182 -9.52 22.17 2.12
CA ARG A 182 -9.45 21.56 3.46
C ARG A 182 -8.22 22.01 4.25
N ALA A 183 -7.05 22.03 3.61
CA ALA A 183 -5.79 22.40 4.24
C ALA A 183 -5.81 23.88 4.70
N LEU A 184 -6.26 24.79 3.84
CA LEU A 184 -6.41 26.21 4.17
C LEU A 184 -7.42 26.42 5.31
N SER A 185 -8.57 25.73 5.28
CA SER A 185 -9.56 25.79 6.36
C SER A 185 -9.04 25.23 7.69
N ALA A 186 -8.07 24.32 7.66
CA ALA A 186 -7.38 23.80 8.84
C ALA A 186 -6.25 24.73 9.35
N GLY A 187 -6.06 25.90 8.71
CA GLY A 187 -5.06 26.90 9.13
C GLY A 187 -3.67 26.69 8.54
N LEU A 188 -3.48 25.71 7.65
CA LEU A 188 -2.20 25.49 6.96
C LEU A 188 -1.90 26.61 5.97
N LYS A 189 -0.62 26.90 5.77
CA LYS A 189 -0.12 27.80 4.73
C LYS A 189 0.26 26.99 3.50
N GLU A 190 0.08 27.57 2.30
CA GLU A 190 0.28 26.86 1.03
C GLU A 190 1.64 26.17 0.91
N TYR A 191 2.72 26.82 1.36
CA TYR A 191 4.06 26.24 1.32
C TYR A 191 4.21 24.94 2.13
N GLN A 192 3.33 24.68 3.10
CA GLN A 192 3.38 23.49 3.95
C GLN A 192 2.77 22.26 3.29
N PHE A 193 2.07 22.41 2.17
CA PHE A 193 1.44 21.30 1.46
C PHE A 193 1.61 21.41 -0.07
N ALA A 194 2.48 22.31 -0.53
CA ALA A 194 2.71 22.60 -1.94
C ALA A 194 3.19 21.34 -2.69
N ASP A 195 4.13 20.60 -2.11
CA ASP A 195 4.67 19.38 -2.71
C ASP A 195 3.59 18.31 -2.89
N TYR A 196 2.73 18.13 -1.87
CA TYR A 196 1.62 17.19 -1.97
C TYR A 196 0.56 17.64 -2.99
N ILE A 197 0.25 18.93 -3.09
CA ILE A 197 -0.66 19.46 -4.11
C ILE A 197 -0.10 19.27 -5.52
N LYS A 198 1.20 19.51 -5.71
CA LYS A 198 1.87 19.25 -6.99
C LYS A 198 1.73 17.76 -7.35
N PHE A 199 2.07 16.88 -6.41
CA PHE A 199 1.90 15.45 -6.58
C PHE A 199 0.46 15.06 -6.97
N LEU A 200 -0.56 15.55 -6.25
CA LEU A 200 -1.96 15.25 -6.58
C LEU A 200 -2.33 15.77 -7.96
N SER A 201 -1.84 16.95 -8.35
CA SER A 201 -2.10 17.52 -9.67
C SER A 201 -1.51 16.64 -10.78
N ASP A 202 -0.25 16.23 -10.63
CA ASP A 202 0.44 15.34 -11.56
C ASP A 202 -0.26 13.96 -11.64
N PHE A 203 -0.71 13.43 -10.51
CA PHE A 203 -1.45 12.17 -10.44
C PHE A 203 -2.80 12.24 -11.18
N HIS A 204 -3.60 13.29 -10.94
CA HIS A 204 -4.92 13.43 -11.55
C HIS A 204 -4.86 13.75 -13.04
N GLN A 205 -3.82 14.48 -13.48
CA GLN A 205 -3.51 14.73 -14.89
C GLN A 205 -2.87 13.53 -15.60
N GLY A 206 -2.37 12.56 -14.84
CA GLY A 206 -1.77 11.33 -15.36
C GLY A 206 -2.75 10.42 -16.10
N ASP A 207 -2.23 9.31 -16.62
CA ASP A 207 -2.99 8.35 -17.40
C ASP A 207 -3.93 7.46 -16.56
N SER A 208 -4.75 6.66 -17.25
CA SER A 208 -5.69 5.74 -16.63
C SER A 208 -5.02 4.66 -15.78
N ILE A 209 -3.79 4.26 -16.11
CA ILE A 209 -3.03 3.24 -15.38
C ILE A 209 -2.66 3.74 -13.98
N ARG A 210 -2.16 4.99 -13.85
CA ARG A 210 -1.89 5.58 -12.53
C ARG A 210 -3.15 5.65 -11.66
N LYS A 211 -4.28 5.93 -12.29
CA LYS A 211 -5.59 6.09 -11.65
C LYS A 211 -6.34 4.78 -11.47
N ILE A 212 -5.75 3.64 -11.82
CA ILE A 212 -6.49 2.38 -11.93
C ILE A 212 -7.11 1.95 -10.60
N TYR A 213 -6.50 2.32 -9.46
CA TYR A 213 -6.98 2.00 -8.10
C TYR A 213 -7.89 3.08 -7.48
N LEU A 214 -8.17 4.19 -8.18
CA LEU A 214 -9.15 5.17 -7.70
C LEU A 214 -10.53 4.52 -7.65
N LYS A 215 -11.25 4.75 -6.54
CA LYS A 215 -12.64 4.33 -6.34
C LYS A 215 -13.59 5.47 -6.71
#